data_AF-A0A2V8N8S8-F1
#
_entry.id   AF-A0A2V8N8S8-F1
#
_cell.length_a   1.000
_cell.length_b   1.000
_cell.length_c   1.000
_cell.angle_alpha   90.00
_cell.angle_beta   90.00
_cell.angle_gamma   90.00
#
_symmetry.space_group_name_H-M   'P 1'
#
loop_
_entity.id
_entity.type
_entity.pdbx_description
1 polymer ?
#
loop_
_entity_poly.entity_id
_entity_poly.type
_entity_poly.pdbx_seq_one_letter_code
_entity_poly.pdbx_strand_id
1 'polypeptide(L)'
;MPPIALSHSFPLPRGWPRRVRSAVVQVVSLARTSLALTQGWASESMNGQLRRRAEGDHLQQEIQLLREEIRIKDDRMEQLEAHRRPHYPPTQRLAILELRAARGWSLAQTARVFLVTPLTIASWMGRLDEQGPDALVRLPEPAPDHLEIVVPNPISQFLNGPKWPT
;
A
#
# COMPACT_ATOMS: atom_id res chain seq x y z
N MET A 1 -34.11 51.74 14.75
CA MET A 1 -32.70 51.40 14.42
C MET A 1 -32.69 50.68 13.08
N PRO A 2 -31.87 51.08 12.10
CA PRO A 2 -31.78 50.33 10.85
C PRO A 2 -30.87 49.08 11.03
N PRO A 3 -31.12 47.98 10.33
CA PRO A 3 -30.24 46.82 10.35
C PRO A 3 -28.98 47.09 9.51
N ILE A 4 -27.82 46.81 10.09
CA ILE A 4 -26.53 46.88 9.40
C ILE A 4 -26.45 45.68 8.44
N ALA A 5 -26.62 45.92 7.14
CA ALA A 5 -26.37 44.94 6.10
C ALA A 5 -24.84 44.86 5.84
N LEU A 6 -24.16 43.90 6.48
CA LEU A 6 -22.79 43.53 6.11
C LEU A 6 -22.81 42.37 5.11
N SER A 7 -23.10 42.69 3.85
CA SER A 7 -22.79 41.80 2.74
C SER A 7 -21.74 42.45 1.86
N HIS A 8 -20.50 42.50 2.36
CA HIS A 8 -19.33 42.74 1.51
C HIS A 8 -18.91 41.42 0.89
N SER A 9 -19.52 41.09 -0.26
CA SER A 9 -19.04 40.02 -1.13
C SER A 9 -17.80 40.54 -1.87
N PHE A 10 -16.63 40.39 -1.24
CA PHE A 10 -15.36 40.65 -1.93
C PHE A 10 -15.21 39.65 -3.08
N PRO A 11 -14.94 40.10 -4.32
CA PRO A 11 -14.75 39.19 -5.44
C PRO A 11 -13.51 38.35 -5.16
N LEU A 12 -13.67 37.03 -5.27
CA LEU A 12 -12.56 36.10 -5.08
C LEU A 12 -11.43 36.42 -6.08
N PRO A 13 -10.16 36.42 -5.65
CA PRO A 13 -9.04 36.66 -6.54
C PRO A 13 -9.04 35.71 -7.74
N ARG A 14 -8.58 36.18 -8.90
CA ARG A 14 -8.47 35.34 -10.10
C ARG A 14 -7.67 34.06 -9.78
N GLY A 15 -8.20 32.91 -10.20
CA GLY A 15 -7.59 31.61 -9.94
C GLY A 15 -7.74 31.10 -8.50
N TRP A 16 -8.67 31.64 -7.71
CA TRP A 16 -8.95 31.23 -6.33
C TRP A 16 -9.00 29.71 -6.10
N PRO A 17 -9.73 28.89 -6.89
CA PRO A 17 -9.77 27.44 -6.66
C PRO A 17 -8.42 26.73 -6.86
N ARG A 18 -7.54 27.27 -7.70
CA ARG A 18 -6.18 26.73 -7.87
C ARG A 18 -5.30 27.08 -6.66
N ARG A 19 -5.36 28.33 -6.19
CA ARG A 19 -4.60 28.79 -5.02
C ARG A 19 -4.99 28.02 -3.76
N VAL A 20 -6.28 27.78 -3.55
CA VAL A 20 -6.76 26.98 -2.41
C VAL A 20 -6.22 25.55 -2.48
N ARG A 21 -6.30 24.88 -3.63
CA ARG A 21 -5.75 23.53 -3.81
C ARG A 21 -4.25 23.46 -3.51
N SER A 22 -3.47 24.41 -4.04
CA SER A 22 -2.03 24.49 -3.77
C SER A 22 -1.73 24.78 -2.30
N ALA A 23 -2.47 25.68 -1.66
CA ALA A 23 -2.30 26.02 -0.25
C ALA A 23 -2.59 24.81 0.66
N VAL A 24 -3.66 24.05 0.37
CA VAL A 24 -3.97 22.81 1.11
C VAL A 24 -2.80 21.83 1.04
N VAL A 25 -2.24 21.60 -0.15
CA VAL A 25 -1.07 20.71 -0.31
C VAL A 25 0.12 21.21 0.49
N GLN A 26 0.42 22.52 0.43
CA GLN A 26 1.55 23.10 1.16
C GLN A 26 1.38 22.99 2.68
N VAL A 27 0.17 23.24 3.21
CA VAL A 27 -0.12 23.07 4.64
C VAL A 27 0.05 21.62 5.07
N VAL A 28 -0.42 20.66 4.27
CA VAL A 28 -0.22 19.23 4.55
C VAL A 28 1.26 18.86 4.55
N SER A 29 2.04 19.32 3.55
CA SER A 29 3.48 19.08 3.50
C SER A 29 4.19 19.66 4.73
N LEU A 30 3.90 20.90 5.11
CA LEU A 30 4.49 21.54 6.28
C LEU A 30 4.14 20.78 7.56
N ALA A 31 2.86 20.44 7.75
CA ALA A 31 2.40 19.69 8.93
C ALA A 31 3.12 18.34 9.06
N ARG A 32 3.29 17.61 7.94
CA ARG A 32 4.04 16.34 7.93
C ARG A 32 5.49 16.50 8.31
N THR A 33 6.17 17.52 7.76
CA THR A 33 7.57 17.78 8.11
C THR A 33 7.71 18.15 9.58
N SER A 34 6.84 19.01 10.11
CA SER A 34 6.83 19.35 11.55
C SER A 34 6.59 18.12 12.42
N LEU A 35 5.64 17.26 12.04
CA LEU A 35 5.33 16.03 12.76
C LEU A 35 6.51 15.05 12.77
N ALA A 36 7.16 14.84 11.62
CA ALA A 36 8.34 13.99 11.50
C ALA A 36 9.49 14.48 12.40
N LEU A 37 9.72 15.79 12.49
CA LEU A 37 10.72 16.36 13.40
C LEU A 37 10.38 16.09 14.87
N THR A 38 9.11 16.26 15.27
CA THR A 38 8.70 15.98 16.66
C THR A 38 8.76 14.50 17.02
N GLN A 39 8.40 13.62 16.10
CA GLN A 39 8.43 12.17 16.29
C GLN A 39 9.87 11.64 16.34
N GLY A 40 10.79 12.20 15.54
CA GLY A 40 12.21 11.84 15.58
C GLY A 40 12.84 12.10 16.96
N TRP A 41 12.54 13.26 17.55
CA TRP A 41 12.99 13.55 18.92
C TRP A 41 12.39 12.58 19.95
N ALA A 42 11.10 12.24 19.80
CA ALA A 42 10.43 11.30 20.70
C ALA A 42 10.92 9.85 20.54
N SER A 43 11.32 9.42 19.34
CA SER A 43 11.88 8.09 19.08
C SER A 43 13.30 7.93 19.64
N GLU A 44 14.05 9.03 19.76
CA GLU A 44 15.38 9.05 20.39
C GLU A 44 15.32 9.17 21.93
N SER A 45 14.13 9.30 22.51
CA SER A 45 13.97 9.46 23.96
C SER A 45 14.40 8.21 24.73
N MET A 46 15.13 8.41 25.83
CA MET A 46 15.50 7.35 26.79
C MET A 46 14.26 6.72 27.48
N ASN A 47 13.10 7.39 27.44
CA ASN A 47 11.86 6.83 27.96
C ASN A 47 11.27 5.83 26.94
N GLY A 48 11.46 4.54 27.20
CA GLY A 48 10.98 3.46 26.33
C GLY A 48 9.46 3.40 26.13
N GLN A 49 8.64 4.02 27.00
CA GLN A 49 7.19 4.14 26.76
C GLN A 49 6.87 5.25 25.77
N LEU A 50 7.54 6.40 25.89
CA LEU A 50 7.39 7.52 24.96
C LEU A 50 7.85 7.12 23.55
N ARG A 51 9.00 6.46 23.46
CA ARG A 51 9.54 5.94 22.19
C ARG A 51 8.55 4.99 21.51
N ARG A 52 8.05 3.97 22.22
CA ARG A 52 7.08 3.01 21.66
C ARG A 52 5.78 3.67 21.20
N ARG A 53 5.30 4.69 21.92
CA ARG A 53 4.11 5.46 21.50
C ARG A 53 4.38 6.25 20.23
N ALA A 54 5.53 6.93 20.16
CA ALA A 54 5.93 7.67 18.96
C ALA A 54 6.05 6.76 17.74
N GLU A 55 6.64 5.57 17.89
CA GLU A 55 6.70 4.54 16.84
C GLU A 55 5.30 4.04 16.44
N GLY A 56 4.42 3.78 17.42
CA GLY A 56 3.04 3.38 17.17
C GLY A 56 2.25 4.43 16.37
N ASP A 57 2.36 5.70 16.77
CA ASP A 57 1.71 6.82 16.08
C ASP A 57 2.24 6.97 14.65
N HIS A 58 3.56 6.83 14.45
CA HIS A 58 4.18 6.87 13.13
C HIS A 58 3.70 5.72 12.23
N LEU A 59 3.70 4.48 12.73
CA LEU A 59 3.22 3.31 11.98
C LEU A 59 1.74 3.43 11.63
N GLN A 60 0.92 3.93 12.55
CA GLN A 60 -0.50 4.14 12.29
C GLN A 60 -0.73 5.19 11.20
N GLN A 61 0.06 6.26 11.18
CA GLN A 61 0.00 7.26 10.11
C GLN A 61 0.41 6.66 8.76
N GLU A 62 1.49 5.89 8.72
CA GLU A 62 1.95 5.23 7.50
C GLU A 62 0.90 4.26 6.95
N ILE A 63 0.25 3.48 7.83
CA ILE A 63 -0.86 2.60 7.44
C ILE A 63 -2.00 3.39 6.77
N GLN A 64 -2.35 4.58 7.26
CA GLN A 64 -3.41 5.39 6.65
C GLN A 64 -3.00 5.90 5.26
N LEU A 65 -1.75 6.29 5.08
CA LEU A 65 -1.24 6.75 3.78
C LEU A 65 -1.21 5.63 2.76
N LEU A 66 -0.71 4.45 3.16
CA LEU A 66 -0.69 3.26 2.30
C LEU A 66 -2.11 2.82 1.93
N ARG A 67 -3.07 2.93 2.86
CA ARG A 67 -4.49 2.66 2.55
C ARG A 67 -5.05 3.63 1.53
N GLU A 68 -4.73 4.91 1.65
CA GLU A 68 -5.18 5.91 0.67
C GLU A 68 -4.53 5.69 -0.71
N GLU A 69 -3.24 5.33 -0.74
CA GLU A 69 -2.55 4.97 -1.96
C GLU A 69 -3.18 3.75 -2.65
N ILE A 70 -3.49 2.70 -1.87
CA ILE A 70 -4.19 1.51 -2.36
C ILE A 70 -5.57 1.90 -2.87
N ARG A 71 -6.35 2.68 -2.11
CA ARG A 71 -7.69 3.13 -2.51
C ARG A 71 -7.68 3.84 -3.87
N ILE A 72 -6.76 4.78 -4.08
CA ILE A 72 -6.67 5.52 -5.35
C ILE A 72 -6.29 4.58 -6.51
N LYS A 73 -5.37 3.62 -6.28
CA LYS A 73 -4.98 2.64 -7.29
C LYS A 73 -6.14 1.68 -7.61
N ASP A 74 -6.85 1.22 -6.60
CA ASP A 74 -8.00 0.32 -6.74
C ASP A 74 -9.13 1.03 -7.49
N ASP A 75 -9.48 2.27 -7.14
CA ASP A 75 -10.47 3.09 -7.86
C ASP A 75 -10.13 3.19 -9.36
N ARG A 76 -8.85 3.44 -9.67
CA ARG A 76 -8.36 3.50 -11.06
C ARG A 76 -8.50 2.13 -11.76
N MET A 77 -8.19 1.04 -11.06
CA MET A 77 -8.24 -0.31 -11.63
C MET A 77 -9.67 -0.80 -11.85
N GLU A 78 -10.61 -0.40 -10.98
CA GLU A 78 -12.03 -0.71 -11.11
C GLU A 78 -12.65 -0.06 -12.35
N GLN A 79 -12.22 1.15 -12.71
CA GLN A 79 -12.65 1.86 -13.93
C GLN A 79 -12.19 1.17 -15.23
N LEU A 80 -11.18 0.29 -15.17
CA LEU A 80 -10.77 -0.49 -16.33
C LEU A 80 -11.70 -1.70 -16.51
N GLU A 81 -12.19 -1.88 -17.73
CA GLU A 81 -12.87 -3.10 -18.16
C GLU A 81 -12.02 -4.33 -17.85
N ALA A 82 -12.63 -5.41 -17.35
CA ALA A 82 -11.91 -6.58 -16.84
C ALA A 82 -10.87 -7.16 -17.82
N HIS A 83 -11.19 -7.19 -19.12
CA HIS A 83 -10.30 -7.70 -20.17
C HIS A 83 -9.12 -6.77 -20.51
N ARG A 84 -9.16 -5.50 -20.08
CA ARG A 84 -8.08 -4.52 -20.27
C ARG A 84 -7.16 -4.41 -19.05
N ARG A 85 -7.52 -5.04 -17.93
CA ARG A 85 -6.71 -5.03 -16.72
C ARG A 85 -5.41 -5.81 -16.98
N PRO A 86 -4.25 -5.30 -16.52
CA PRO A 86 -3.00 -6.06 -16.54
C PRO A 86 -3.16 -7.43 -15.90
N HIS A 87 -2.62 -8.46 -16.56
CA HIS A 87 -2.69 -9.82 -16.05
C HIS A 87 -1.60 -10.05 -15.00
N TYR A 88 -1.95 -10.72 -13.90
CA TYR A 88 -0.98 -11.16 -12.90
C TYR A 88 -0.07 -12.26 -13.49
N PRO A 89 1.27 -12.05 -13.57
CA PRO A 89 2.22 -13.10 -13.93
C PRO A 89 2.32 -14.16 -12.82
N PRO A 90 2.84 -15.36 -13.13
CA PRO A 90 3.10 -16.46 -12.19
C PRO A 90 3.57 -16.05 -10.79
N THR A 91 4.63 -15.23 -10.72
CA THR A 91 5.23 -14.77 -9.46
C THR A 91 4.28 -13.92 -8.61
N GLN A 92 3.47 -13.07 -9.24
CA GLN A 92 2.47 -12.27 -8.53
C GLN A 92 1.30 -13.12 -8.04
N ARG A 93 0.90 -14.16 -8.79
CA ARG A 93 -0.14 -15.10 -8.35
C ARG A 93 0.28 -15.84 -7.08
N LEU A 94 1.53 -16.32 -7.03
CA LEU A 94 2.08 -16.93 -5.82
C LEU A 94 2.08 -15.94 -4.65
N ALA A 95 2.57 -14.72 -4.85
CA ALA A 95 2.55 -13.68 -3.80
C ALA A 95 1.14 -13.35 -3.30
N ILE A 96 0.12 -13.37 -4.18
CA ILE A 96 -1.28 -13.21 -3.80
C ILE A 96 -1.75 -14.35 -2.88
N LEU A 97 -1.37 -15.60 -3.18
CA LEU A 97 -1.72 -16.76 -2.37
C LEU A 97 -1.01 -16.76 -1.01
N GLU A 98 0.26 -16.36 -0.97
CA GLU A 98 1.00 -16.16 0.28
C GLU A 98 0.35 -15.07 1.15
N LEU A 99 -0.02 -13.93 0.55
CA LEU A 99 -0.71 -12.87 1.27
C LEU A 99 -2.08 -13.33 1.77
N ARG A 100 -2.82 -14.11 0.97
CA ARG A 100 -4.09 -14.73 1.39
C ARG A 100 -3.87 -15.60 2.63
N ALA A 101 -2.85 -16.45 2.64
CA ALA A 101 -2.53 -17.32 3.76
C ALA A 101 -2.17 -16.51 5.02
N ALA A 102 -1.29 -15.51 4.89
CA ALA A 102 -0.89 -14.65 6.00
C ALA A 102 -2.06 -13.82 6.58
N ARG A 103 -3.01 -13.40 5.73
CA ARG A 103 -4.20 -12.63 6.13
C ARG A 103 -5.38 -13.47 6.61
N GLY A 104 -5.34 -14.80 6.41
CA GLY A 104 -6.48 -15.69 6.67
C GLY A 104 -7.71 -15.40 5.81
N TRP A 105 -7.52 -14.86 4.60
CA TRP A 105 -8.64 -14.47 3.73
C TRP A 105 -9.31 -15.66 3.07
N SER A 106 -10.63 -15.62 2.87
CA SER A 106 -11.36 -16.57 2.01
C SER A 106 -11.10 -16.30 0.51
N LEU A 107 -11.45 -17.27 -0.36
CA LEU A 107 -11.34 -17.10 -1.82
C LEU A 107 -12.07 -15.85 -2.32
N ALA A 108 -13.27 -15.59 -1.79
CA ALA A 108 -14.07 -14.43 -2.16
C ALA A 108 -13.47 -13.11 -1.67
N GLN A 109 -12.85 -13.09 -0.49
CA GLN A 109 -12.14 -11.90 0.00
C GLN A 109 -10.92 -11.60 -0.86
N THR A 110 -10.08 -12.61 -1.14
CA THR A 110 -8.90 -12.45 -2.02
C THR A 110 -9.31 -12.00 -3.42
N ALA A 111 -10.31 -12.64 -4.01
CA ALA A 111 -10.82 -12.30 -5.33
C ALA A 111 -11.29 -10.84 -5.42
N ARG A 112 -12.01 -10.35 -4.40
CA ARG A 112 -12.46 -8.96 -4.32
C ARG A 112 -11.29 -7.99 -4.25
N VAL A 113 -10.31 -8.24 -3.37
CA VAL A 113 -9.15 -7.36 -3.17
C VAL A 113 -8.29 -7.27 -4.44
N PHE A 114 -8.14 -8.37 -5.18
CA PHE A 114 -7.31 -8.42 -6.39
C PHE A 114 -8.11 -8.30 -7.69
N LEU A 115 -9.40 -7.93 -7.61
CA LEU A 115 -10.28 -7.69 -8.75
C LEU A 115 -10.32 -8.87 -9.77
N VAL A 116 -10.30 -10.10 -9.26
CA VAL A 116 -10.43 -11.36 -10.03
C VAL A 116 -11.64 -12.17 -9.55
N THR A 117 -11.89 -13.34 -10.16
CA THR A 117 -12.98 -14.22 -9.71
C THR A 117 -12.51 -15.22 -8.63
N PRO A 118 -13.38 -15.69 -7.72
CA PRO A 118 -13.03 -16.74 -6.77
C PRO A 118 -12.53 -18.04 -7.45
N LEU A 119 -13.08 -18.36 -8.63
CA LEU A 119 -12.66 -19.52 -9.43
C LEU A 119 -11.21 -19.37 -9.92
N THR A 120 -10.80 -18.14 -10.27
CA THR A 120 -9.41 -17.85 -10.66
C THR A 120 -8.44 -18.13 -9.52
N ILE A 121 -8.79 -17.72 -8.29
CA ILE A 121 -7.97 -18.02 -7.10
C ILE A 121 -7.92 -19.53 -6.83
N ALA A 122 -9.07 -20.23 -6.94
CA ALA A 122 -9.12 -21.68 -6.78
C ALA A 122 -8.25 -22.41 -7.82
N SER A 123 -8.29 -21.96 -9.07
CA SER A 123 -7.44 -22.48 -10.14
C SER A 123 -5.94 -22.27 -9.84
N TRP A 124 -5.54 -21.09 -9.36
CA TRP A 124 -4.13 -20.87 -8.98
C TRP A 124 -3.70 -21.74 -7.80
N MET A 125 -4.59 -21.96 -6.82
CA MET A 125 -4.32 -22.85 -5.69
C MET A 125 -4.12 -24.31 -6.14
N GLY A 126 -4.93 -24.80 -7.08
CA GLY A 126 -4.77 -26.17 -7.62
C GLY A 126 -3.42 -26.37 -8.31
N ARG A 127 -2.88 -25.31 -8.91
CA ARG A 127 -1.61 -25.32 -9.65
C ARG A 127 -0.36 -25.13 -8.78
N LEU A 128 -0.50 -25.02 -7.45
CA LEU A 128 0.64 -24.83 -6.55
C LEU A 128 1.60 -26.02 -6.54
N ASP A 129 1.05 -27.23 -6.54
CA ASP A 129 1.82 -28.48 -6.43
C ASP A 129 2.08 -29.14 -7.81
N GLU A 130 1.51 -28.59 -8.88
CA GLU A 130 1.71 -29.08 -10.24
C GLU A 130 3.14 -28.79 -10.70
N GLN A 131 3.78 -29.80 -11.32
CA GLN A 131 5.11 -29.69 -11.92
C GLN A 131 4.97 -29.53 -13.43
N GLY A 132 5.88 -28.78 -14.07
CA GLY A 132 5.91 -28.64 -15.53
C GLY A 132 5.19 -27.38 -16.06
N PRO A 133 4.67 -27.39 -17.31
CA PRO A 133 4.06 -26.23 -17.97
C PRO A 133 2.86 -25.65 -17.21
N ASP A 134 2.18 -26.49 -16.43
CA ASP A 134 0.97 -26.13 -15.70
C ASP A 134 1.26 -25.64 -14.27
N ALA A 135 2.51 -25.70 -13.79
CA ALA A 135 2.91 -25.15 -12.49
C ALA A 135 2.55 -23.66 -12.33
N LEU A 136 2.10 -23.23 -11.14
CA LEU A 136 1.83 -21.82 -10.85
C LEU A 136 3.10 -20.98 -10.94
N VAL A 137 4.22 -21.49 -10.44
CA VAL A 137 5.57 -20.94 -10.58
C VAL A 137 6.51 -22.09 -10.90
N ARG A 138 7.29 -21.94 -11.97
CA ARG A 138 8.36 -22.88 -12.29
C ARG A 138 9.56 -22.53 -11.43
N LEU A 139 9.94 -23.44 -10.54
CA LEU A 139 11.26 -23.38 -9.92
C LEU A 139 12.30 -23.58 -11.04
N PRO A 140 13.42 -22.84 -11.04
CA PRO A 140 14.53 -23.15 -11.92
C PRO A 140 14.90 -24.62 -11.70
N GLU A 141 14.96 -25.40 -12.79
CA GLU A 141 15.60 -26.71 -12.75
C GLU A 141 17.03 -26.51 -12.25
N PRO A 142 17.57 -27.35 -11.35
CA PRO A 142 18.90 -27.13 -10.78
C PRO A 142 19.93 -27.18 -11.91
N ALA A 143 20.27 -26.02 -12.45
CA ALA A 143 21.24 -25.91 -13.51
C ALA A 143 22.63 -26.04 -12.88
N PRO A 144 23.57 -26.76 -13.52
CA PRO A 144 24.94 -26.80 -13.04
C PRO A 144 25.52 -25.39 -13.12
N ASP A 145 26.01 -24.91 -11.98
CA ASP A 145 26.89 -23.75 -11.77
C ASP A 145 26.64 -22.53 -12.67
N HIS A 146 25.64 -21.70 -12.32
CA HIS A 146 25.69 -20.28 -12.65
C HIS A 146 24.82 -19.45 -11.71
N LEU A 147 25.52 -18.55 -10.99
CA LEU A 147 25.06 -17.40 -10.20
C LEU A 147 23.56 -17.32 -9.90
N GLU A 148 23.24 -17.67 -8.66
CA GLU A 148 21.99 -17.46 -7.94
C GLU A 148 21.39 -16.07 -8.25
N ILE A 149 20.48 -15.99 -9.22
CA ILE A 149 19.50 -14.89 -9.25
C ILE A 149 18.45 -15.26 -8.21
N VAL A 150 18.73 -14.90 -6.95
CA VAL A 150 17.72 -14.87 -5.90
C VAL A 150 16.70 -13.83 -6.34
N VAL A 151 15.55 -14.25 -6.85
CA VAL A 151 14.38 -13.37 -6.96
C VAL A 151 13.81 -13.29 -5.55
N PRO A 152 14.04 -12.19 -4.79
CA PRO A 152 13.52 -12.14 -3.44
C PRO A 152 12.00 -12.20 -3.48
N ASN A 153 11.44 -13.13 -2.71
CA ASN A 153 10.03 -13.08 -2.37
C ASN A 153 9.77 -11.80 -1.54
N PRO A 154 8.98 -10.84 -2.06
CA PRO A 154 8.75 -9.58 -1.36
C PRO A 154 8.01 -9.77 -0.03
N ILE A 155 7.21 -10.81 0.14
CA ILE A 155 6.50 -11.08 1.40
C ILE A 155 7.44 -11.67 2.44
N SER A 156 8.39 -12.52 2.06
CA SER A 156 9.44 -13.01 2.96
C SER A 156 10.30 -11.87 3.53
N GLN A 157 10.52 -10.79 2.77
CA GLN A 157 11.19 -9.59 3.30
C GLN A 157 10.33 -8.83 4.31
N PHE A 158 9.00 -8.75 4.07
CA PHE A 158 8.06 -8.13 5.01
C PHE A 158 7.87 -8.93 6.30
N LEU A 159 7.87 -10.25 6.25
CA LEU A 159 7.69 -11.12 7.42
C LEU A 159 8.94 -11.20 8.31
N ASN A 160 10.13 -11.00 7.76
CA ASN A 160 11.38 -11.11 8.51
C ASN A 160 11.77 -9.86 9.31
N GLY A 161 11.07 -8.73 9.12
CA GLY A 161 11.32 -7.46 9.83
C GLY A 161 12.72 -6.86 9.60
N PRO A 162 12.93 -5.56 9.87
CA PRO A 162 14.28 -5.01 9.90
C PRO A 162 15.05 -5.64 11.07
N LYS A 163 16.11 -6.39 10.76
CA LYS A 163 17.14 -6.76 11.75
C LYS A 163 17.90 -5.47 12.10
N TRP A 164 17.55 -4.84 13.21
CA TRP A 164 18.34 -3.75 13.76
C TRP A 164 19.73 -4.27 14.14
N PRO A 165 20.83 -3.63 13.72
CA PRO A 165 22.14 -3.95 14.27
C PRO A 165 22.13 -3.63 15.76
N THR A 166 22.51 -4.62 16.58
CA THR A 166 22.78 -4.50 18.01
C THR A 166 23.89 -3.52 18.31
#